data_AF-A0AAV7L2K5-F1
#
_entry.id   AF-A0AAV7L2K5-F1
#
_cell.length_a   1.000
_cell.length_b   1.000
_cell.length_c   1.000
_cell.angle_alpha   90.00
_cell.angle_beta   90.00
_cell.angle_gamma   90.00
#
_symmetry.space_group_name_H-M   'P 1'
#
loop_
_entity.id
_entity.type
_entity.pdbx_description
1 polymer ?
#
loop_
_entity_poly.entity_id
_entity_poly.type
_entity_poly.pdbx_seq_one_letter_code
_entity_poly.pdbx_strand_id
1 'polypeptide(L)'
;MPNGKSSGKHSRQLLLSEAIAQPKAMVAQTAPPCPVPSPADPPTLEATDRILQEIASVGRCLEAMDLKITDLTVASSSIRADIAGFRETSNALDQRLTAVEDQVTALPDQVVELRSLRAKITDLEDRSRRDNVRFFGIREHKEGSNIKSFLKPFCLLSLMWSSHHHRSSREYTGLALSIKRPPTSPPDHFRS
;
A
#
# COMPACT_ATOMS: atom_id res chain seq x y z
N MET A 1 -13.55 31.05 -4.82
CA MET A 1 -14.62 31.11 -3.78
C MET A 1 -14.96 29.68 -3.44
N PRO A 2 -14.62 29.19 -2.23
CA PRO A 2 -15.57 29.25 -1.12
C PRO A 2 -14.97 29.69 0.23
N ASN A 3 -15.88 30.03 1.14
CA ASN A 3 -15.72 30.58 2.48
C ASN A 3 -15.68 29.50 3.57
N GLY A 4 -15.13 29.86 4.75
CA GLY A 4 -15.44 29.27 6.06
C GLY A 4 -14.18 28.91 6.86
N LYS A 5 -13.63 29.80 7.71
CA LYS A 5 -13.89 29.94 9.18
C LYS A 5 -13.55 28.64 9.95
N SER A 6 -12.86 28.60 11.08
CA SER A 6 -12.38 29.59 12.06
C SER A 6 -11.75 28.81 13.24
N SER A 7 -10.93 29.47 14.07
CA SER A 7 -10.58 29.12 15.46
C SER A 7 -9.36 28.20 15.64
N GLY A 8 -8.36 28.48 16.47
CA GLY A 8 -8.16 29.60 17.39
C GLY A 8 -6.70 29.62 17.85
N LYS A 9 -6.10 30.82 17.85
CA LYS A 9 -4.83 31.10 18.52
C LYS A 9 -5.20 31.82 19.82
N HIS A 10 -4.75 31.31 20.97
CA HIS A 10 -4.81 32.03 22.24
C HIS A 10 -3.40 32.10 22.83
N SER A 11 -2.67 33.14 22.41
CA SER A 11 -1.55 33.70 23.19
C SER A 11 -2.15 34.76 24.10
N ARG A 12 -2.22 34.49 25.41
CA ARG A 12 -2.58 35.50 26.42
C ARG A 12 -1.30 36.14 26.92
N GLN A 13 -0.96 37.31 26.37
CA GLN A 13 -0.03 38.25 27.00
C GLN A 13 -0.76 39.02 28.11
N LEU A 14 -0.05 39.17 29.21
CA LEU A 14 -0.28 40.10 30.32
C LEU A 14 -0.28 41.55 29.81
N LEU A 15 -1.14 42.41 30.36
CA LEU A 15 -0.81 43.82 30.57
C LEU A 15 -1.66 44.38 31.71
N LEU A 16 -0.97 44.87 32.74
CA LEU A 16 -1.49 45.73 33.78
C LEU A 16 -1.94 47.07 33.17
N SER A 17 -3.04 47.62 33.66
CA SER A 17 -3.29 49.06 33.56
C SER A 17 -3.97 49.59 34.82
N GLU A 18 -3.18 50.39 35.49
CA GLU A 18 -3.37 51.33 36.59
C GLU A 18 -4.59 52.25 36.40
N ALA A 19 -5.40 52.42 37.45
CA ALA A 19 -6.48 53.40 37.51
C ALA A 19 -6.25 54.35 38.69
N ILE A 20 -5.78 55.55 38.36
CA ILE A 20 -5.70 56.72 39.25
C ILE A 20 -7.10 57.35 39.31
N ALA A 21 -7.68 57.45 40.52
CA ALA A 21 -8.89 58.21 40.77
C ALA A 21 -8.66 59.25 41.88
N GLN A 22 -8.98 60.50 41.54
CA GLN A 22 -8.88 61.73 42.34
C GLN A 22 -10.08 61.94 43.28
N PRO A 23 -10.05 62.94 44.19
CA PRO A 23 -10.53 62.82 45.56
C PRO A 23 -11.99 63.25 45.76
N LYS A 24 -12.62 62.72 46.82
CA LYS A 24 -13.98 63.09 47.25
C LYS A 24 -13.93 63.81 48.61
N ALA A 25 -14.79 64.83 48.70
CA ALA A 25 -14.76 65.92 49.66
C ALA A 25 -15.09 65.55 51.13
N MET A 26 -14.64 66.46 51.99
CA MET A 26 -14.85 66.61 53.42
C MET A 26 -16.28 66.35 53.92
N VAL A 27 -16.40 65.52 54.95
CA VAL A 27 -17.36 65.71 56.06
C VAL A 27 -16.59 65.42 57.36
N ALA A 28 -16.47 66.43 58.22
CA ALA A 28 -15.86 66.30 59.53
C ALA A 28 -16.84 65.61 60.47
N GLN A 29 -16.47 64.42 60.95
CA GLN A 29 -17.13 63.76 62.07
C GLN A 29 -16.06 63.45 63.11
N THR A 30 -16.08 64.20 64.21
CA THR A 30 -15.22 64.05 65.37
C THR A 30 -15.50 62.70 66.03
N ALA A 31 -14.57 61.76 65.86
CA ALA A 31 -14.55 60.50 66.60
C ALA A 31 -13.91 60.70 68.00
N PRO A 32 -14.36 59.98 69.04
CA PRO A 32 -13.77 60.01 70.38
C PRO A 32 -12.33 59.45 70.39
N PRO A 33 -11.51 59.81 71.39
CA PRO A 33 -10.08 59.45 71.43
C PRO A 33 -9.86 57.94 71.50
N CYS A 34 -8.95 57.45 70.67
CA CYS A 34 -8.50 56.06 70.60
C CYS A 34 -8.03 55.51 71.97
N PRO A 35 -8.34 54.25 72.31
CA PRO A 35 -7.58 53.52 73.31
C PRO A 35 -6.19 53.21 72.74
N VAL A 36 -5.18 53.38 73.58
CA VAL A 36 -3.77 53.03 73.36
C VAL A 36 -3.64 51.58 72.83
N PRO A 37 -2.80 51.29 71.82
CA PRO A 37 -2.60 49.92 71.35
C PRO A 37 -1.99 49.05 72.45
N SER A 38 -2.74 48.02 72.87
CA SER A 38 -2.29 46.91 73.70
C SER A 38 -1.16 46.15 72.98
N PRO A 39 -0.14 45.62 73.68
CA PRO A 39 0.92 44.84 73.05
C PRO A 39 0.29 43.63 72.36
N ALA A 40 0.68 43.36 71.11
CA ALA A 40 0.22 42.23 70.33
C ALA A 40 0.38 40.93 71.13
N ASP A 41 -0.74 40.22 71.35
CA ASP A 41 -0.72 38.89 71.96
C ASP A 41 0.16 37.94 71.11
N PRO A 42 0.98 37.08 71.74
CA PRO A 42 1.72 36.06 71.01
C PRO A 42 0.75 35.14 70.26
N PRO A 43 1.11 34.64 69.06
CA PRO A 43 0.24 33.77 68.28
C PRO A 43 -0.24 32.59 69.13
N THR A 44 -1.56 32.38 69.18
CA THR A 44 -2.20 31.33 69.98
C THR A 44 -1.80 29.96 69.43
N LEU A 45 -1.40 29.03 70.32
CA LEU A 45 -0.85 27.71 69.97
C LEU A 45 -1.71 26.91 68.95
N GLU A 46 -3.04 27.08 69.00
CA GLU A 46 -3.97 26.41 68.08
C GLU A 46 -3.89 26.93 66.63
N ALA A 47 -3.59 28.22 66.45
CA ALA A 47 -3.44 28.79 65.11
C ALA A 47 -2.17 28.25 64.44
N THR A 48 -1.09 28.09 65.23
CA THR A 48 0.15 27.46 64.76
C THR A 48 -0.06 25.98 64.42
N ASP A 49 -0.83 25.22 65.20
CA ASP A 49 -1.10 23.80 64.92
C ASP A 49 -1.94 23.60 63.65
N ARG A 50 -2.95 24.45 63.40
CA ARG A 50 -3.72 24.43 62.14
C ARG A 50 -2.84 24.70 60.93
N ILE A 51 -1.96 25.68 61.01
CA ILE A 51 -1.02 26.01 59.93
C ILE A 51 -0.08 24.83 59.67
N LEU A 52 0.46 24.19 60.71
CA LEU A 52 1.31 23.00 60.56
C LEU A 52 0.55 21.84 59.90
N GLN A 53 -0.72 21.65 60.23
CA GLN A 53 -1.56 20.62 59.63
C GLN A 53 -1.84 20.87 58.13
N GLU A 54 -2.10 22.13 57.76
CA GLU A 54 -2.27 22.52 56.35
C GLU A 54 -0.98 22.34 55.57
N ILE A 55 0.17 22.78 56.11
CA ILE A 55 1.50 22.56 55.50
C ILE A 55 1.73 21.07 55.28
N ALA A 56 1.43 20.22 56.26
CA ALA A 56 1.57 18.76 56.11
C ALA A 56 0.64 18.19 55.03
N SER A 57 -0.57 18.73 54.89
CA SER A 57 -1.52 18.32 53.84
C SER A 57 -1.06 18.73 52.43
N VAL A 58 -0.53 19.93 52.29
CA VAL A 58 0.05 20.44 51.04
C VAL A 58 1.29 19.62 50.69
N GLY A 59 2.13 19.27 51.66
CA GLY A 59 3.28 18.38 51.47
C GLY A 59 2.89 17.03 50.87
N ARG A 60 1.88 16.36 51.45
CA ARG A 60 1.35 15.10 50.88
C ARG A 60 0.75 15.27 49.48
N CYS A 61 0.10 16.41 49.21
CA CYS A 61 -0.45 16.71 47.89
C CYS A 61 0.66 16.89 46.85
N LEU A 62 1.75 17.59 47.21
CA LEU A 62 2.92 17.78 46.35
C LEU A 62 3.60 16.45 46.02
N GLU A 63 3.79 15.57 47.01
CA GLU A 63 4.33 14.22 46.79
C GLU A 63 3.45 13.41 45.83
N ALA A 64 2.12 13.44 46.02
CA ALA A 64 1.19 12.74 45.14
C ALA A 64 1.18 13.30 43.70
N MET A 65 1.37 14.62 43.54
CA MET A 65 1.51 15.24 42.22
C MET A 65 2.83 14.87 41.56
N ASP A 66 3.93 14.82 42.32
CA ASP A 66 5.24 14.42 41.81
C ASP A 66 5.20 13.00 41.24
N LEU A 67 4.59 12.06 41.98
CA LEU A 67 4.34 10.70 41.49
C LEU A 67 3.56 10.70 40.16
N LYS A 68 2.47 11.45 40.07
CA LYS A 68 1.69 11.54 38.81
C LYS A 68 2.49 12.16 37.67
N ILE A 69 3.32 13.15 37.93
CA ILE A 69 4.21 13.76 36.93
C ILE A 69 5.24 12.74 36.45
N THR A 70 5.79 11.92 37.35
CA THR A 70 6.71 10.84 36.96
C THR A 70 6.00 9.79 36.10
N ASP A 71 4.79 9.36 36.47
CA ASP A 71 3.99 8.42 35.68
C ASP A 71 3.68 8.97 34.28
N LEU A 72 3.27 10.23 34.18
CA LEU A 72 3.02 10.88 32.89
C LEU A 72 4.29 11.00 32.05
N THR A 73 5.44 11.22 32.69
CA THR A 73 6.74 11.28 32.01
C THR A 73 7.10 9.91 31.42
N VAL A 74 6.86 8.83 32.16
CA VAL A 74 7.06 7.45 31.68
C VAL A 74 6.08 7.11 30.56
N ALA A 75 4.80 7.45 30.70
CA ALA A 75 3.82 7.23 29.64
C ALA A 75 4.18 8.00 28.34
N SER A 76 4.64 9.24 28.48
CA SER A 76 5.08 10.07 27.35
C SER A 76 6.32 9.52 26.64
N SER A 77 7.28 8.96 27.39
CA SER A 77 8.44 8.31 26.79
C SER A 77 8.07 7.02 26.07
N SER A 78 7.15 6.22 26.62
CA SER A 78 6.60 5.03 25.96
C SER A 78 5.92 5.37 24.65
N ILE A 79 5.00 6.34 24.64
CA ILE A 79 4.30 6.78 23.43
C ILE A 79 5.29 7.25 22.35
N ARG A 80 6.34 7.96 22.76
CA ARG A 80 7.39 8.41 21.83
C ARG A 80 8.13 7.24 21.21
N ALA A 81 8.43 6.20 21.98
CA ALA A 81 9.05 4.98 21.47
C ALA A 81 8.13 4.26 20.47
N ASP A 82 6.84 4.13 20.81
CA ASP A 82 5.84 3.51 19.93
C ASP A 82 5.69 4.28 18.61
N ILE A 83 5.64 5.62 18.66
CA ILE A 83 5.59 6.46 17.45
C ILE A 83 6.84 6.27 16.59
N ALA A 84 8.03 6.16 17.21
CA ALA A 84 9.26 5.89 16.47
C ALA A 84 9.21 4.52 15.78
N GLY A 85 8.73 3.49 16.48
CA GLY A 85 8.52 2.15 15.92
C GLY A 85 7.52 2.14 14.78
N PHE A 86 6.37 2.81 14.94
CA PHE A 86 5.39 2.92 13.86
C PHE A 86 5.96 3.62 12.62
N ARG A 87 6.75 4.68 12.81
CA ARG A 87 7.40 5.36 11.69
C ARG A 87 8.37 4.46 10.94
N GLU A 88 9.14 3.64 11.65
CA GLU A 88 10.05 2.67 11.01
C GLU A 88 9.28 1.62 10.21
N THR A 89 8.23 1.04 10.80
CA THR A 89 7.38 0.07 10.09
C THR A 89 6.68 0.69 8.88
N SER A 90 6.21 1.93 8.98
CA SER A 90 5.61 2.67 7.87
C SER A 90 6.60 2.85 6.72
N ASN A 91 7.82 3.31 7.02
CA ASN A 91 8.86 3.48 6.00
C ASN A 91 9.21 2.15 5.31
N ALA A 92 9.28 1.06 6.07
CA ALA A 92 9.56 -0.27 5.51
C ALA A 92 8.42 -0.76 4.62
N LEU A 93 7.17 -0.48 4.98
CA LEU A 93 6.01 -0.78 4.15
C LEU A 93 5.97 0.07 2.88
N ASP A 94 6.26 1.36 2.98
CA ASP A 94 6.32 2.26 1.82
C ASP A 94 7.37 1.80 0.81
N GLN A 95 8.57 1.42 1.27
CA GLN A 95 9.61 0.86 0.39
C GLN A 95 9.18 -0.42 -0.30
N ARG A 96 8.51 -1.32 0.43
CA ARG A 96 7.97 -2.57 -0.15
C ARG A 96 6.86 -2.28 -1.14
N LEU A 97 6.01 -1.30 -0.87
CA LEU A 97 4.95 -0.88 -1.77
C LEU A 97 5.53 -0.33 -3.07
N THR A 98 6.50 0.59 -3.00
CA THR A 98 7.17 1.12 -4.20
C THR A 98 7.79 0.00 -5.03
N ALA A 99 8.49 -0.95 -4.41
CA ALA A 99 9.08 -2.07 -5.14
C ALA A 99 8.03 -2.97 -5.84
N VAL A 100 6.85 -3.15 -5.22
CA VAL A 100 5.74 -3.89 -5.83
C VAL A 100 5.11 -3.09 -6.96
N GLU A 101 4.93 -1.78 -6.79
CA GLU A 101 4.40 -0.90 -7.82
C GLU A 101 5.31 -0.88 -9.06
N ASP A 102 6.62 -0.84 -8.89
CA ASP A 102 7.60 -0.93 -9.98
C ASP A 102 7.51 -2.27 -10.73
N GLN A 103 7.31 -3.38 -10.01
CA GLN A 103 7.11 -4.68 -10.63
C GLN A 103 5.80 -4.75 -11.42
N VAL A 104 4.72 -4.25 -10.83
CA VAL A 104 3.39 -4.26 -11.46
C VAL A 104 3.36 -3.37 -12.70
N THR A 105 4.04 -2.23 -12.67
CA THR A 105 4.14 -1.32 -13.83
C THR A 105 4.96 -1.90 -14.97
N ALA A 106 5.91 -2.81 -14.70
CA ALA A 106 6.71 -3.50 -15.72
C ALA A 106 6.00 -4.71 -16.38
N LEU A 107 5.02 -5.32 -15.72
CA LEU A 107 4.32 -6.51 -16.23
C LEU A 107 3.62 -6.33 -17.60
N PRO A 108 2.92 -5.21 -17.88
CA PRO A 108 2.26 -5.01 -19.17
C PRO A 108 3.23 -5.08 -20.34
N ASP A 109 4.40 -4.46 -20.22
CA ASP A 109 5.42 -4.45 -21.29
C ASP A 109 5.96 -5.86 -21.55
N GLN A 110 6.21 -6.64 -20.50
CA GLN A 110 6.59 -8.05 -20.63
C GLN A 110 5.51 -8.87 -21.34
N VAL A 111 4.23 -8.64 -21.04
CA VAL A 111 3.11 -9.32 -21.71
C VAL A 111 3.06 -8.97 -23.19
N VAL A 112 3.31 -7.71 -23.55
CA VAL A 112 3.37 -7.27 -24.96
C VAL A 112 4.53 -7.96 -25.68
N GLU A 113 5.71 -8.02 -25.06
CA GLU A 113 6.87 -8.71 -25.62
C GLU A 113 6.60 -10.20 -25.84
N LEU A 114 6.04 -10.89 -24.85
CA LEU A 114 5.68 -12.31 -24.96
C LEU A 114 4.65 -12.57 -26.07
N ARG A 115 3.68 -11.67 -26.26
CA ARG A 115 2.72 -11.76 -27.38
C ARG A 115 3.41 -11.61 -28.72
N SER A 116 4.36 -10.68 -28.84
CA SER A 116 5.16 -10.48 -30.06
C SER A 116 6.02 -11.70 -30.38
N LEU A 117 6.73 -12.24 -29.38
CA LEU A 117 7.52 -13.46 -29.50
C LEU A 117 6.66 -14.65 -29.93
N ARG A 118 5.49 -14.82 -29.31
CA ARG A 118 4.54 -15.88 -29.69
C ARG A 118 4.10 -15.76 -31.15
N ALA A 119 3.74 -14.55 -31.59
CA ALA A 119 3.36 -14.32 -32.99
C ALA A 119 4.50 -14.66 -33.96
N LYS A 120 5.74 -14.32 -33.61
CA LYS A 120 6.93 -14.64 -34.39
C LYS A 120 7.19 -16.15 -34.46
N ILE A 121 7.02 -16.87 -33.35
CA ILE A 121 7.13 -18.34 -33.32
C ILE A 121 6.08 -18.96 -34.24
N THR A 122 4.82 -18.52 -34.16
CA THR A 122 3.76 -19.01 -35.05
C THR A 122 4.09 -18.78 -36.53
N ASP A 123 4.54 -17.57 -36.90
CA ASP A 123 4.95 -17.28 -38.29
C ASP A 123 6.12 -18.17 -38.76
N LEU A 124 7.11 -18.41 -37.89
CA LEU A 124 8.23 -19.30 -38.20
C LEU A 124 7.77 -20.76 -38.35
N GLU A 125 6.88 -21.24 -37.49
CA GLU A 125 6.31 -22.58 -37.59
C GLU A 125 5.48 -22.76 -38.87
N ASP A 126 4.67 -21.77 -39.22
CA ASP A 126 3.84 -21.78 -40.43
C ASP A 126 4.71 -21.76 -41.70
N ARG A 127 5.78 -20.94 -41.72
CA ARG A 127 6.76 -20.96 -42.82
C ARG A 127 7.48 -22.29 -42.93
N SER A 128 7.90 -22.86 -41.81
CA SER A 128 8.57 -24.18 -41.78
C SER A 128 7.65 -25.31 -42.23
N ARG A 129 6.33 -25.20 -42.02
CA ARG A 129 5.34 -26.21 -42.41
C ARG A 129 4.68 -25.97 -43.76
N ARG A 130 4.90 -24.81 -44.39
CA ARG A 130 4.26 -24.41 -45.64
C ARG A 130 4.43 -25.43 -46.75
N ASP A 131 5.61 -26.05 -46.81
CA ASP A 131 5.96 -27.03 -47.84
C ASP A 131 5.75 -28.49 -47.37
N ASN A 132 5.23 -28.69 -46.16
CA ASN A 132 4.97 -30.01 -45.60
C ASN A 132 3.55 -30.48 -45.93
N VAL A 133 3.45 -31.54 -46.74
CA VAL A 133 2.19 -32.21 -47.04
C VAL A 133 1.92 -33.33 -46.04
N ARG A 134 0.71 -33.38 -45.47
CA ARG A 134 0.27 -34.46 -44.58
C ARG A 134 -0.70 -35.38 -45.29
N PHE A 135 -0.38 -36.66 -45.35
CA PHE A 135 -1.27 -37.70 -45.88
C PHE A 135 -2.03 -38.36 -44.72
N PHE A 136 -3.36 -38.45 -44.84
CA PHE A 136 -4.23 -39.10 -43.87
C PHE A 136 -4.87 -40.34 -44.49
N GLY A 137 -5.20 -41.35 -43.67
CA GLY A 137 -5.91 -42.56 -44.11
C GLY A 137 -5.06 -43.60 -44.84
N ILE A 138 -3.73 -43.43 -44.85
CA ILE A 138 -2.81 -44.48 -45.30
C ILE A 138 -2.79 -45.58 -44.22
N ARG A 139 -3.16 -46.82 -44.61
CA ARG A 139 -3.05 -47.98 -43.71
C ARG A 139 -1.58 -48.24 -43.40
N GLU A 140 -1.28 -48.48 -42.12
CA GLU A 140 0.07 -48.78 -41.65
C GLU A 140 0.68 -49.97 -42.43
N HIS A 141 1.98 -49.91 -42.68
CA HIS A 141 2.77 -50.92 -43.39
C HIS A 141 2.44 -51.13 -44.89
N LYS A 142 1.53 -50.34 -45.49
CA LYS A 142 1.28 -50.37 -46.95
C LYS A 142 2.39 -49.71 -47.78
N GLU A 143 3.22 -48.90 -47.15
CA GLU A 143 4.32 -48.15 -47.77
C GLU A 143 5.57 -49.00 -48.09
N GLY A 144 5.67 -50.20 -47.50
CA GLY A 144 6.83 -51.07 -47.65
C GLY A 144 8.12 -50.46 -47.07
N SER A 145 9.29 -50.83 -47.62
CA SER A 145 10.60 -50.34 -47.15
C SER A 145 10.94 -48.92 -47.62
N ASN A 146 10.19 -48.34 -48.57
CA ASN A 146 10.52 -47.05 -49.15
C ASN A 146 9.27 -46.20 -49.43
N ILE A 147 8.94 -45.33 -48.48
CA ILE A 147 7.82 -44.38 -48.55
C ILE A 147 7.85 -43.49 -49.80
N LYS A 148 9.02 -43.19 -50.36
CA LYS A 148 9.13 -42.35 -51.56
C LYS A 148 8.60 -43.07 -52.79
N SER A 149 8.90 -44.36 -52.93
CA SER A 149 8.38 -45.18 -54.03
C SER A 149 6.87 -45.36 -53.91
N PHE A 150 6.36 -45.46 -52.69
CA PHE A 150 4.92 -45.51 -52.42
C PHE A 150 4.20 -44.21 -52.76
N LEU A 151 4.77 -43.03 -52.46
CA LEU A 151 4.13 -41.73 -52.70
C LEU A 151 4.22 -41.23 -54.15
N LYS A 152 5.21 -41.69 -54.94
CA LYS A 152 5.41 -41.27 -56.34
C LYS A 152 4.14 -41.33 -57.21
N PRO A 153 3.36 -42.43 -57.22
CA PRO A 153 2.14 -42.52 -58.03
C PRO A 153 1.08 -41.49 -57.63
N PHE A 154 0.93 -41.20 -56.33
CA PHE A 154 -0.04 -40.21 -55.83
C PHE A 154 0.31 -38.79 -56.30
N CYS A 155 1.59 -38.44 -56.30
CA CYS A 155 2.04 -37.14 -56.80
C CYS A 155 1.89 -37.03 -58.33
N LEU A 156 2.27 -38.08 -59.07
CA LEU A 156 2.21 -38.07 -60.54
C LEU A 156 0.78 -38.01 -61.07
N LEU A 157 -0.17 -38.73 -60.45
CA LEU A 157 -1.57 -38.73 -60.88
C LEU A 157 -2.24 -37.36 -60.69
N SER A 158 -1.88 -36.64 -59.62
CA SER A 158 -2.43 -35.31 -59.33
C SER A 158 -1.73 -34.18 -60.09
N LEU A 159 -0.43 -34.29 -60.38
CA LEU A 159 0.35 -33.27 -61.09
C LEU A 159 0.21 -33.36 -62.62
N MET A 160 -0.30 -34.46 -63.16
CA MET A 160 -0.61 -34.61 -64.60
C MET A 160 -1.66 -33.61 -65.12
N TRP A 161 -2.42 -32.93 -64.23
CA TRP A 161 -3.32 -31.84 -64.61
C TRP A 161 -2.67 -30.45 -64.63
N SER A 162 -1.40 -30.30 -64.24
CA SER A 162 -0.69 -29.02 -64.33
C SER A 162 0.58 -29.19 -65.16
N SER A 163 0.51 -28.77 -66.43
CA SER A 163 1.60 -28.73 -67.41
C SER A 163 2.67 -27.68 -67.05
N HIS A 164 3.34 -27.82 -65.92
CA HIS A 164 4.54 -27.05 -65.62
C HIS A 164 5.61 -27.95 -65.00
N HIS A 165 6.79 -27.90 -65.63
CA HIS A 165 7.96 -28.69 -65.30
C HIS A 165 8.57 -28.19 -63.98
N HIS A 166 8.03 -28.62 -62.84
CA HIS A 166 8.57 -28.24 -61.54
C HIS A 166 9.68 -29.20 -61.11
N ARG A 167 10.90 -28.66 -61.00
CA ARG A 167 12.07 -29.36 -60.45
C ARG A 167 11.80 -29.63 -58.96
N SER A 168 11.41 -30.84 -58.61
CA SER A 168 11.25 -31.25 -57.20
C SER A 168 12.64 -31.33 -56.57
N SER A 169 13.00 -30.31 -55.79
CA SER A 169 14.20 -30.35 -54.94
C SER A 169 13.85 -31.01 -53.62
N ARG A 170 14.76 -31.85 -53.13
CA ARG A 170 14.55 -32.78 -52.01
C ARG A 170 14.61 -32.06 -50.68
N GLU A 171 13.55 -32.14 -49.89
CA GLU A 171 13.59 -31.91 -48.44
C GLU A 171 12.81 -33.01 -47.71
N TYR A 172 13.23 -33.30 -46.48
CA TYR A 172 13.06 -34.55 -45.72
C TYR A 172 11.67 -35.22 -45.74
N THR A 173 11.65 -36.57 -45.87
CA THR A 173 10.46 -37.41 -45.64
C THR A 173 10.61 -38.16 -44.31
N GLY A 174 9.77 -37.88 -43.31
CA GLY A 174 9.77 -38.57 -42.01
C GLY A 174 8.35 -38.92 -41.55
N LEU A 175 8.20 -40.07 -40.89
CA LEU A 175 6.98 -40.48 -40.19
C LEU A 175 6.97 -39.85 -38.80
N ALA A 176 5.99 -39.00 -38.50
CA ALA A 176 5.74 -38.49 -37.17
C ALA A 176 4.41 -39.05 -36.65
N LEU A 177 4.45 -39.79 -35.54
CA LEU A 177 3.26 -40.22 -34.82
C LEU A 177 2.60 -38.99 -34.17
N SER A 178 1.65 -38.38 -34.87
CA SER A 178 0.84 -37.32 -34.29
C SER A 178 -0.18 -37.97 -33.36
N ILE A 179 0.12 -38.00 -32.05
CA ILE A 179 -0.86 -38.31 -31.00
C ILE A 179 -1.82 -37.12 -30.94
N LYS A 180 -2.77 -37.05 -31.88
CA LYS A 180 -3.92 -36.16 -31.76
C LYS A 180 -4.76 -36.67 -30.59
N ARG A 181 -4.86 -35.90 -29.52
CA ARG A 181 -6.00 -36.06 -28.59
C ARG A 181 -7.29 -35.89 -29.42
N PRO A 182 -8.27 -36.79 -29.28
CA PRO A 182 -9.49 -36.71 -30.06
C PRO A 182 -10.22 -35.38 -29.81
N PRO A 183 -10.86 -34.80 -30.83
CA PRO A 183 -11.69 -33.61 -30.65
C PRO A 183 -12.84 -33.94 -29.70
N THR A 184 -12.91 -33.24 -28.57
CA THR A 184 -14.00 -33.32 -27.60
C THR A 184 -15.21 -32.56 -28.14
N SER A 185 -15.97 -33.17 -29.05
CA SER A 185 -17.45 -33.08 -29.20
C SER A 185 -17.90 -33.48 -30.62
N PRO A 186 -19.07 -34.13 -30.77
CA PRO A 186 -19.69 -34.37 -32.08
C PRO A 186 -20.31 -33.07 -32.65
N PRO A 187 -20.45 -32.94 -33.97
CA PRO A 187 -21.18 -31.84 -34.58
C PRO A 187 -22.67 -31.94 -34.23
N ASP A 188 -23.25 -30.83 -33.78
CA ASP A 188 -24.66 -30.72 -33.42
C ASP A 188 -25.58 -31.24 -34.53
N HIS A 189 -26.38 -32.25 -34.18
CA HIS A 189 -27.50 -32.70 -34.99
C HIS A 189 -28.50 -31.54 -35.18
N PHE A 190 -28.98 -31.41 -36.43
CA PHE A 190 -30.32 -30.95 -36.81
C PHE A 190 -31.10 -30.23 -35.69
N ARG A 191 -31.09 -28.89 -35.73
CA ARG A 191 -32.20 -28.11 -35.18
C ARG A 191 -33.00 -27.52 -36.34
N SER A 192 -34.26 -27.97 -36.34
CA SER A 192 -35.45 -27.47 -37.06
C SER A 192 -35.54 -27.78 -38.54
#